data_AF-A0A2G4IQ98-F1
#
_entry.id   AF-A0A2G4IQ98-F1
#
_cell.length_a   1.000
_cell.length_b   1.000
_cell.length_c   1.000
_cell.angle_alpha   90.00
_cell.angle_beta   90.00
_cell.angle_gamma   90.00
#
_symmetry.space_group_name_H-M   'P 1'
#
loop_
_entity.id
_entity.type
_entity.pdbx_description
1 polymer ?
#
loop_
_entity_poly.entity_id
_entity_poly.type
_entity_poly.pdbx_seq_one_letter_code
_entity_poly.pdbx_strand_id
1 'polypeptide(L)'
;MAAPGYLLVLGHSLDMAKMAAYSAALPAIYKKFGGFYLGIGGPRRGVEFLEGGWFDHSMVLARFAAKADIPKFWRSPDYTQAKELRKNAGTFNVFAMAGNAHEAPLGQPSFMITIFRSFDAAKTTELHAQEDAKLAGRGVYLIAAAKFAETECLEGDLRDFDFRITAFPTQVSATSYWNEPTTLQWREERTKVAGVNTFLVSGLLRKA
;
A
#
# COMPACT_ATOMS: atom_id res chain seq x y z
N MET A 1 8.78 -12.12 -17.35
CA MET A 1 7.40 -12.04 -16.82
C MET A 1 7.00 -10.57 -16.77
N ALA A 2 5.75 -10.23 -17.07
CA ALA A 2 5.28 -8.84 -16.95
C ALA A 2 5.29 -8.40 -15.48
N ALA A 3 5.49 -7.10 -15.23
CA ALA A 3 5.44 -6.54 -13.88
C ALA A 3 4.04 -6.72 -13.27
N PRO A 4 3.94 -7.06 -11.98
CA PRO A 4 2.67 -7.27 -11.30
C PRO A 4 1.88 -5.97 -11.15
N GLY A 5 0.58 -6.11 -10.90
CA GLY A 5 -0.28 -5.00 -10.51
C GLY A 5 -0.49 -4.97 -9.00
N TYR A 6 -0.46 -3.78 -8.40
CA TYR A 6 -0.83 -3.59 -7.00
C TYR A 6 -2.03 -2.65 -6.88
N LEU A 7 -3.05 -3.12 -6.15
CA LEU A 7 -4.18 -2.32 -5.72
C LEU A 7 -3.93 -1.89 -4.27
N LEU A 8 -3.87 -0.58 -4.05
CA LEU A 8 -3.78 0.03 -2.72
C LEU A 8 -5.12 0.66 -2.37
N VAL A 9 -5.66 0.33 -1.21
CA VAL A 9 -6.86 0.96 -0.64
C VAL A 9 -6.47 1.62 0.67
N LEU A 10 -6.81 2.90 0.79
CA LEU A 10 -6.88 3.64 2.04
C LEU A 10 -8.35 3.83 2.37
N GLY A 11 -8.79 3.44 3.56
CA GLY A 11 -10.19 3.58 3.96
C GLY A 11 -10.35 4.14 5.35
N HIS A 12 -11.19 5.13 5.52
CA HIS A 12 -11.68 5.58 6.82
C HIS A 12 -13.14 5.10 6.98
N SER A 13 -13.34 4.09 7.81
CA SER A 13 -14.64 3.42 7.98
C SER A 13 -15.45 4.05 9.10
N LEU A 14 -16.71 4.37 8.82
CA LEU A 14 -17.67 4.96 9.76
C LEU A 14 -18.80 3.98 10.15
N ASP A 15 -19.06 2.96 9.34
CA ASP A 15 -20.09 1.94 9.61
C ASP A 15 -19.49 0.52 9.51
N MET A 16 -19.21 -0.07 10.67
CA MET A 16 -18.55 -1.37 10.75
C MET A 16 -19.46 -2.53 10.30
N ALA A 17 -20.78 -2.40 10.42
CA ALA A 17 -21.71 -3.46 10.01
C ALA A 17 -21.77 -3.58 8.48
N LYS A 18 -21.88 -2.44 7.79
CA LYS A 18 -21.78 -2.38 6.32
C LYS A 18 -20.42 -2.87 5.84
N MET A 19 -19.36 -2.46 6.51
CA MET A 19 -18.00 -2.89 6.14
C MET A 19 -17.80 -4.40 6.34
N ALA A 20 -18.43 -5.02 7.33
CA ALA A 20 -18.37 -6.47 7.51
C ALA A 20 -19.04 -7.22 6.35
N ALA A 21 -20.26 -6.83 5.97
CA ALA A 21 -20.97 -7.42 4.84
C ALA A 21 -20.20 -7.25 3.51
N TYR A 22 -19.69 -6.05 3.28
CA TYR A 22 -18.83 -5.75 2.14
C TYR A 22 -17.57 -6.63 2.12
N SER A 23 -16.82 -6.69 3.22
CA SER A 23 -15.56 -7.43 3.32
C SER A 23 -15.75 -8.94 3.11
N ALA A 24 -16.89 -9.49 3.52
CA ALA A 24 -17.22 -10.90 3.33
C ALA A 24 -17.47 -11.27 1.85
N ALA A 25 -17.95 -10.33 1.03
CA ALA A 25 -18.21 -10.57 -0.40
C ALA A 25 -16.93 -10.58 -1.25
N LEU A 26 -15.88 -9.87 -0.82
CA LEU A 26 -14.69 -9.61 -1.64
C LEU A 26 -13.83 -10.84 -1.99
N PRO A 27 -13.56 -11.81 -1.09
CA PRO A 27 -12.58 -12.87 -1.36
C PRO A 27 -12.87 -13.67 -2.64
N ALA A 28 -14.14 -13.99 -2.90
CA ALA A 28 -14.54 -14.71 -4.11
C ALA A 28 -14.32 -13.87 -5.38
N ILE A 29 -14.59 -12.56 -5.30
CA ILE A 29 -14.41 -11.62 -6.41
C ILE A 29 -12.92 -11.45 -6.71
N TYR A 30 -12.07 -11.20 -5.71
CA TYR A 30 -10.62 -11.13 -5.92
C TYR A 30 -10.10 -12.39 -6.61
N LYS A 31 -10.47 -13.57 -6.10
CA LYS A 31 -10.07 -14.86 -6.69
C LYS A 31 -10.49 -14.99 -8.15
N LYS A 32 -11.73 -14.59 -8.50
CA LYS A 32 -12.25 -14.63 -9.89
C LYS A 32 -11.38 -13.82 -10.86
N PHE A 33 -10.82 -12.71 -10.40
CA PHE A 33 -9.97 -11.83 -11.21
C PHE A 33 -8.47 -12.09 -11.02
N GLY A 34 -8.10 -13.19 -10.38
CA GLY A 34 -6.69 -13.55 -10.13
C GLY A 34 -5.99 -12.63 -9.13
N GLY A 35 -6.75 -11.84 -8.37
CA GLY A 35 -6.24 -10.98 -7.31
C GLY A 35 -6.17 -11.70 -5.97
N PHE A 36 -5.23 -11.31 -5.12
CA PHE A 36 -5.16 -11.78 -3.74
C PHE A 36 -4.55 -10.72 -2.80
N TYR A 37 -4.90 -10.79 -1.53
CA TYR A 37 -4.38 -9.87 -0.52
C TYR A 37 -2.93 -10.18 -0.19
N LEU A 38 -2.10 -9.14 -0.16
CA LEU A 38 -0.78 -9.17 0.47
C LEU A 38 -0.88 -8.77 1.93
N GLY A 39 -1.58 -7.67 2.21
CA GLY A 39 -1.83 -7.16 3.56
C GLY A 39 -3.21 -6.53 3.63
N ILE A 40 -3.88 -6.73 4.77
CA ILE A 40 -5.20 -6.16 5.05
C ILE A 40 -5.31 -5.89 6.54
N GLY A 41 -5.75 -4.69 6.91
CA GLY A 41 -5.92 -4.34 8.31
C GLY A 41 -6.57 -2.99 8.54
N GLY A 42 -6.90 -2.75 9.80
CA GLY A 42 -7.36 -1.45 10.29
C GLY A 42 -6.38 -0.89 11.34
N PRO A 43 -6.61 0.33 11.83
CA PRO A 43 -5.79 0.91 12.89
C PRO A 43 -5.64 -0.06 14.07
N ARG A 44 -4.39 -0.34 14.48
CA ARG A 44 -4.04 -1.28 15.57
C ARG A 44 -4.44 -2.76 15.31
N ARG A 45 -4.84 -3.10 14.08
CA ARG A 45 -5.18 -4.48 13.66
C ARG A 45 -4.60 -4.76 12.29
N GLY A 46 -3.31 -5.13 12.26
CA GLY A 46 -2.56 -5.40 11.03
C GLY A 46 -2.09 -4.14 10.29
N VAL A 47 -2.41 -2.94 10.79
CA VAL A 47 -1.85 -1.66 10.34
C VAL A 47 -1.32 -0.90 11.56
N GLU A 48 -0.04 -0.55 11.49
CA GLU A 48 0.65 0.31 12.43
C GLU A 48 1.02 1.61 11.72
N PHE A 49 0.70 2.73 12.35
CA PHE A 49 1.08 4.05 11.87
C PHE A 49 2.50 4.38 12.35
N LEU A 50 3.38 4.81 11.44
CA LEU A 50 4.79 5.07 11.76
C LEU A 50 5.18 6.55 11.71
N GLU A 51 4.63 7.32 10.77
CA GLU A 51 4.92 8.75 10.58
C GLU A 51 3.78 9.43 9.81
N GLY A 52 3.56 10.73 10.08
CA GLY A 52 2.56 11.55 9.39
C GLY A 52 1.39 11.98 10.28
N GLY A 53 0.21 12.15 9.68
CA GLY A 53 -1.02 12.57 10.39
C GLY A 53 -2.21 11.64 10.19
N TRP A 54 -2.12 10.64 9.30
CA TRP A 54 -3.24 9.76 8.95
C TRP A 54 -3.26 8.49 9.80
N PHE A 55 -3.66 8.59 11.06
CA PHE A 55 -3.56 7.48 12.04
C PHE A 55 -4.80 6.56 12.12
N ASP A 56 -5.91 6.94 11.49
CA ASP A 56 -7.23 6.31 11.58
C ASP A 56 -7.61 5.50 10.32
N HIS A 57 -6.66 5.32 9.40
CA HIS A 57 -6.90 4.66 8.12
C HIS A 57 -6.70 3.14 8.19
N SER A 58 -7.62 2.42 7.56
CA SER A 58 -7.45 1.02 7.14
C SER A 58 -6.68 0.93 5.84
N MET A 59 -5.95 -0.17 5.67
CA MET A 59 -5.12 -0.43 4.49
C MET A 59 -5.48 -1.79 3.88
N VAL A 60 -5.59 -1.82 2.56
CA VAL A 60 -5.55 -3.06 1.77
C VAL A 60 -4.47 -2.92 0.73
N LEU A 61 -3.54 -3.87 0.71
CA LEU A 61 -2.61 -4.07 -0.39
C LEU A 61 -2.93 -5.41 -1.04
N ALA A 62 -3.38 -5.39 -2.28
CA ALA A 62 -3.66 -6.58 -3.07
C ALA A 62 -2.79 -6.63 -4.31
N ARG A 63 -2.48 -7.85 -4.76
CA ARG A 63 -1.67 -8.12 -5.94
C ARG A 63 -2.51 -8.75 -7.03
N PHE A 64 -2.24 -8.35 -8.28
CA PHE A 64 -2.77 -8.92 -9.52
C PHE A 64 -1.61 -9.27 -10.46
N ALA A 65 -1.90 -10.05 -11.51
CA ALA A 65 -0.91 -10.44 -12.52
C ALA A 65 -0.30 -9.24 -13.25
N ALA A 66 -1.11 -8.21 -13.55
CA ALA A 66 -0.65 -6.94 -14.11
C ALA A 66 -1.54 -5.77 -13.65
N LYS A 67 -1.02 -4.54 -13.72
CA LYS A 67 -1.79 -3.31 -13.41
C LYS A 67 -3.11 -3.25 -14.18
N ALA A 68 -3.10 -3.67 -15.45
CA ALA A 68 -4.26 -3.63 -16.34
C ALA A 68 -5.42 -4.58 -15.93
N ASP A 69 -5.19 -5.53 -15.02
CA ASP A 69 -6.25 -6.42 -14.52
C ASP A 69 -7.04 -5.78 -13.36
N ILE A 70 -6.46 -4.78 -12.69
CA ILE A 70 -7.09 -4.12 -11.55
C ILE A 70 -8.33 -3.34 -11.98
N PRO A 71 -8.33 -2.53 -13.07
CA PRO A 71 -9.54 -1.86 -13.51
C PRO A 71 -10.63 -2.83 -13.99
N LYS A 72 -10.27 -4.01 -14.52
CA LYS A 72 -11.23 -5.06 -14.90
C LYS A 72 -11.95 -5.59 -13.67
N PHE A 73 -11.21 -5.87 -12.59
CA PHE A 73 -11.76 -6.21 -11.29
C PHE A 73 -12.65 -5.09 -10.74
N TRP A 74 -12.12 -3.86 -10.68
CA TRP A 74 -12.75 -2.70 -10.04
C TRP A 74 -14.07 -2.27 -10.69
N ARG A 75 -14.13 -2.38 -12.02
CA ARG A 75 -15.30 -1.98 -12.83
C ARG A 75 -16.21 -3.17 -13.16
N SER A 76 -15.94 -4.35 -12.60
CA SER A 76 -16.77 -5.53 -12.84
C SER A 76 -18.18 -5.39 -12.25
N PRO A 77 -19.20 -6.07 -12.81
CA PRO A 77 -20.53 -6.13 -12.21
C PRO A 77 -20.50 -6.65 -10.77
N ASP A 78 -19.77 -7.74 -10.51
CA ASP A 78 -19.63 -8.36 -9.18
C ASP A 78 -19.09 -7.36 -8.15
N TYR A 79 -18.00 -6.65 -8.48
CA TYR A 79 -17.40 -5.68 -7.56
C TYR A 79 -18.27 -4.42 -7.42
N THR A 80 -18.94 -3.99 -8.49
CA THR A 80 -19.88 -2.87 -8.45
C THR A 80 -21.05 -3.18 -7.50
N GLN A 81 -21.61 -4.39 -7.56
CA GLN A 81 -22.63 -4.83 -6.62
C GLN A 81 -22.10 -4.89 -5.18
N ALA A 82 -20.88 -5.39 -4.96
CA ALA A 82 -20.26 -5.40 -3.64
C ALA A 82 -20.06 -3.98 -3.09
N LYS A 83 -19.64 -3.01 -3.91
CA LYS A 83 -19.45 -1.62 -3.47
C LYS A 83 -20.72 -0.98 -2.89
N GLU A 84 -21.90 -1.35 -3.38
CA GLU A 84 -23.17 -0.84 -2.82
C GLU A 84 -23.34 -1.23 -1.34
N LEU A 85 -22.77 -2.36 -0.89
CA LEU A 85 -22.82 -2.79 0.51
C LEU A 85 -22.13 -1.79 1.46
N ARG A 86 -21.12 -1.06 0.98
CA ARG A 86 -20.39 -0.04 1.75
C ARG A 86 -20.83 1.39 1.43
N LYS A 87 -21.99 1.58 0.78
CA LYS A 87 -22.50 2.91 0.48
C LYS A 87 -22.70 3.72 1.76
N ASN A 88 -22.08 4.90 1.79
CA ASN A 88 -22.02 5.81 2.95
C ASN A 88 -21.41 5.18 4.21
N ALA A 89 -20.61 4.12 4.07
CA ALA A 89 -19.97 3.44 5.20
C ALA A 89 -18.59 4.00 5.56
N GLY A 90 -18.09 4.99 4.81
CA GLY A 90 -16.76 5.56 4.98
C GLY A 90 -16.27 6.31 3.74
N THR A 91 -15.04 6.82 3.83
CA THR A 91 -14.31 7.40 2.70
C THR A 91 -13.18 6.48 2.28
N PHE A 92 -12.92 6.38 0.98
CA PHE A 92 -11.91 5.49 0.43
C PHE A 92 -11.11 6.19 -0.67
N ASN A 93 -9.80 5.93 -0.68
CA ASN A 93 -8.91 6.27 -1.77
C ASN A 93 -8.29 4.99 -2.32
N VAL A 94 -8.38 4.81 -3.63
CA VAL A 94 -8.06 3.53 -4.28
C VAL A 94 -7.19 3.76 -5.49
N PHE A 95 -6.06 3.05 -5.53
CA PHE A 95 -5.05 3.22 -6.57
C PHE A 95 -4.66 1.90 -7.19
N ALA A 96 -4.56 1.88 -8.52
CA ALA A 96 -3.93 0.80 -9.27
C ALA A 96 -2.53 1.26 -9.72
N MET A 97 -1.53 0.47 -9.40
CA MET A 97 -0.12 0.76 -9.66
C MET A 97 0.57 -0.44 -10.33
N ALA A 98 1.57 -0.16 -11.15
CA ALA A 98 2.46 -1.18 -11.67
C ALA A 98 3.60 -1.42 -10.67
N GLY A 99 3.93 -2.68 -10.47
CA GLY A 99 5.08 -3.10 -9.70
C GLY A 99 6.37 -3.09 -10.50
N ASN A 100 7.39 -3.74 -9.93
CA ASN A 100 8.65 -4.05 -10.60
C ASN A 100 8.86 -5.57 -10.67
N ALA A 101 10.10 -6.04 -10.88
CA ALA A 101 10.39 -7.46 -10.97
C ALA A 101 10.37 -8.22 -9.63
N HIS A 102 10.31 -7.51 -8.50
CA HIS A 102 10.33 -8.13 -7.18
C HIS A 102 8.95 -8.66 -6.76
N GLU A 103 9.00 -9.66 -5.88
CA GLU A 103 7.84 -10.32 -5.32
C GLU A 103 7.80 -10.15 -3.81
N ALA A 104 6.58 -10.18 -3.25
CA ALA A 104 6.42 -10.19 -1.81
C ALA A 104 6.99 -11.50 -1.21
N PRO A 105 7.77 -11.43 -0.11
CA PRO A 105 8.27 -12.63 0.55
C PRO A 105 7.14 -13.50 1.10
N LEU A 106 7.32 -14.82 1.04
CA LEU A 106 6.38 -15.77 1.64
C LEU A 106 6.48 -15.78 3.18
N GLY A 107 5.47 -16.33 3.84
CA GLY A 107 5.38 -16.41 5.30
C GLY A 107 4.57 -15.26 5.87
N GLN A 108 5.18 -14.47 6.75
CA GLN A 108 4.56 -13.32 7.42
C GLN A 108 5.31 -12.03 7.08
N PRO A 109 5.28 -11.59 5.80
CA PRO A 109 5.95 -10.37 5.40
C PRO A 109 5.31 -9.15 6.07
N SER A 110 6.04 -8.03 6.05
CA SER A 110 5.52 -6.73 6.43
C SER A 110 5.75 -5.72 5.32
N PHE A 111 4.75 -4.89 5.06
CA PHE A 111 4.78 -3.91 3.97
C PHE A 111 4.86 -2.52 4.56
N MET A 112 5.94 -1.81 4.27
CA MET A 112 6.06 -0.39 4.57
C MET A 112 5.50 0.40 3.40
N ILE A 113 4.41 1.12 3.64
CA ILE A 113 3.69 1.89 2.63
C ILE A 113 3.87 3.36 2.97
N THR A 114 4.56 4.08 2.09
CA THR A 114 4.81 5.51 2.22
C THR A 114 4.05 6.26 1.14
N ILE A 115 3.23 7.22 1.57
CA ILE A 115 2.45 8.11 0.72
C ILE A 115 2.95 9.51 0.99
N PHE A 116 3.40 10.20 -0.05
CA PHE A 116 4.09 11.47 0.15
C PHE A 116 3.86 12.46 -0.97
N ARG A 117 3.98 13.74 -0.64
CA ARG A 117 3.98 14.83 -1.60
C ARG A 117 5.27 15.62 -1.40
N SER A 118 6.13 15.57 -2.41
CA SER A 118 7.40 16.30 -2.41
C SER A 118 7.18 17.78 -2.74
N PHE A 119 7.88 18.65 -2.04
CA PHE A 119 8.02 20.07 -2.38
C PHE A 119 9.47 20.47 -2.71
N ASP A 120 10.42 19.54 -2.54
CA ASP A 120 11.77 19.57 -3.16
C ASP A 120 12.07 18.20 -3.78
N ALA A 121 11.83 18.10 -5.09
CA ALA A 121 11.95 16.85 -5.84
C ALA A 121 13.40 16.34 -5.94
N ALA A 122 14.37 17.26 -6.03
CA ALA A 122 15.78 16.91 -6.15
C ALA A 122 16.28 16.27 -4.85
N LYS A 123 16.01 16.92 -3.71
CA LYS A 123 16.41 16.38 -2.40
C LYS A 123 15.66 15.12 -2.04
N THR A 124 14.37 15.04 -2.40
CA THR A 124 13.58 13.82 -2.20
C THR A 124 14.18 12.63 -2.96
N THR A 125 14.63 12.85 -4.20
CA THR A 125 15.26 11.80 -5.01
C THR A 125 16.60 11.35 -4.42
N GLU A 126 17.41 12.29 -3.93
CA GLU A 126 18.68 11.99 -3.23
C GLU A 126 18.45 11.11 -1.99
N LEU A 127 17.49 11.48 -1.13
CA LEU A 127 17.16 10.71 0.08
C LEU A 127 16.64 9.30 -0.26
N HIS A 128 15.79 9.18 -1.28
CA HIS A 128 15.32 7.87 -1.73
C HIS A 128 16.47 6.97 -2.22
N ALA A 129 17.45 7.52 -2.94
CA ALA A 129 18.61 6.73 -3.37
C ALA A 129 19.43 6.21 -2.18
N GLN A 130 19.53 6.99 -1.09
CA GLN A 130 20.19 6.56 0.15
C GLN A 130 19.39 5.44 0.85
N GLU A 131 18.06 5.56 0.91
CA GLU A 131 17.17 4.52 1.42
C GLU A 131 17.26 3.22 0.61
N ASP A 132 17.33 3.33 -0.72
CA ASP A 132 17.42 2.20 -1.66
C ASP A 132 18.68 1.38 -1.44
N ALA A 133 19.83 2.05 -1.32
CA ALA A 133 21.11 1.40 -1.05
C ALA A 133 21.07 0.60 0.27
N LYS A 134 20.35 1.11 1.28
CA LYS A 134 20.24 0.48 2.60
C LYS A 134 19.24 -0.67 2.66
N LEU A 135 18.22 -0.66 1.81
CA LEU A 135 17.22 -1.72 1.78
C LEU A 135 17.80 -3.08 1.35
N ALA A 136 18.90 -3.06 0.58
CA ALA A 136 19.59 -4.24 0.08
C ALA A 136 19.83 -5.29 1.18
N GLY A 137 19.39 -6.52 0.92
CA GLY A 137 19.54 -7.66 1.85
C GLY A 137 18.53 -7.71 3.01
N ARG A 138 17.67 -6.70 3.18
CA ARG A 138 16.67 -6.62 4.27
C ARG A 138 15.23 -6.63 3.78
N GLY A 139 15.00 -6.14 2.58
CA GLY A 139 13.70 -6.09 1.93
C GLY A 139 13.83 -5.81 0.44
N VAL A 140 12.69 -5.65 -0.21
CA VAL A 140 12.60 -5.35 -1.65
C VAL A 140 11.50 -4.32 -1.89
N TYR A 141 11.68 -3.45 -2.87
CA TYR A 141 10.57 -2.61 -3.31
C TYR A 141 9.60 -3.43 -4.14
N LEU A 142 8.31 -3.36 -3.82
CA LEU A 142 7.25 -3.73 -4.75
C LEU A 142 6.92 -2.55 -5.67
N ILE A 143 7.01 -1.34 -5.11
CA ILE A 143 6.89 -0.06 -5.80
C ILE A 143 8.01 0.83 -5.28
N ALA A 144 9.03 1.09 -6.11
CA ALA A 144 10.16 1.91 -5.72
C ALA A 144 9.76 3.38 -5.60
N ALA A 145 9.11 3.93 -6.63
CA ALA A 145 8.39 5.20 -6.56
C ALA A 145 7.37 5.20 -7.70
N ALA A 146 6.08 5.16 -7.38
CA ALA A 146 5.04 5.42 -8.37
C ALA A 146 4.64 6.89 -8.28
N LYS A 147 4.86 7.64 -9.36
CA LYS A 147 4.35 9.01 -9.45
C LYS A 147 2.84 8.99 -9.55
N PHE A 148 2.15 9.96 -8.97
CA PHE A 148 0.69 10.05 -9.09
C PHE A 148 0.22 9.93 -10.56
N ALA A 149 0.92 10.59 -11.48
CA ALA A 149 0.65 10.55 -12.93
C ALA A 149 0.76 9.15 -13.56
N GLU A 150 1.49 8.23 -12.94
CA GLU A 150 1.66 6.84 -13.38
C GLU A 150 0.68 5.89 -12.67
N THR A 151 0.00 6.37 -11.62
CA THR A 151 -1.04 5.65 -10.90
C THR A 151 -2.40 5.88 -11.56
N GLU A 152 -3.28 4.87 -11.50
CA GLU A 152 -4.69 5.07 -11.84
C GLU A 152 -5.49 5.19 -10.54
N CYS A 153 -6.03 6.38 -10.28
CA CYS A 153 -6.97 6.62 -9.19
C CYS A 153 -8.35 6.07 -9.57
N LEU A 154 -8.82 5.07 -8.83
CA LEU A 154 -10.06 4.33 -9.09
C LEU A 154 -11.24 4.82 -8.25
N GLU A 155 -10.96 5.44 -7.10
CA GLU A 155 -11.91 6.06 -6.19
C GLU A 155 -11.18 7.05 -5.27
N GLY A 156 -11.88 8.11 -4.86
CA GLY A 156 -11.37 9.11 -3.95
C GLY A 156 -10.80 10.34 -4.63
N ASP A 157 -10.35 11.27 -3.80
CA ASP A 157 -9.89 12.62 -4.14
C ASP A 157 -8.45 12.89 -3.69
N LEU A 158 -7.77 11.89 -3.15
CA LEU A 158 -6.36 11.99 -2.81
C LEU A 158 -5.52 12.04 -4.10
N ARG A 159 -5.18 13.27 -4.52
CA ARG A 159 -4.41 13.61 -5.71
C ARG A 159 -3.00 14.07 -5.37
N ASP A 160 -2.10 13.97 -6.34
CA ASP A 160 -0.73 14.52 -6.25
C ASP A 160 0.08 13.95 -5.08
N PHE A 161 -0.16 12.68 -4.76
CA PHE A 161 0.67 11.89 -3.85
C PHE A 161 1.39 10.81 -4.63
N ASP A 162 2.66 10.67 -4.35
CA ASP A 162 3.51 9.59 -4.82
C ASP A 162 3.53 8.46 -3.78
N PHE A 163 3.87 7.26 -4.25
CA PHE A 163 3.80 6.04 -3.44
C PHE A 163 5.12 5.28 -3.46
N ARG A 164 5.55 4.79 -2.30
CA ARG A 164 6.60 3.76 -2.16
C ARG A 164 6.03 2.60 -1.36
N ILE A 165 6.25 1.38 -1.83
CA ILE A 165 5.84 0.16 -1.15
C ILE A 165 7.03 -0.78 -1.07
N THR A 166 7.48 -1.03 0.16
CA THR A 166 8.59 -1.90 0.48
C THR A 166 8.08 -3.14 1.18
N ALA A 167 8.51 -4.32 0.73
CA ALA A 167 8.22 -5.59 1.38
C ALA A 167 9.45 -6.07 2.17
N PHE A 168 9.21 -6.41 3.43
CA PHE A 168 10.18 -7.02 4.33
C PHE A 168 9.77 -8.47 4.62
N PRO A 169 10.72 -9.41 4.76
CA PRO A 169 10.39 -10.81 5.07
C PRO A 169 9.66 -10.99 6.41
N THR A 170 9.91 -10.11 7.39
CA THR A 170 9.28 -10.15 8.71
C THR A 170 9.02 -8.74 9.24
N GLN A 171 8.15 -8.64 10.25
CA GLN A 171 7.95 -7.38 10.97
C GLN A 171 9.25 -6.92 11.65
N VAL A 172 10.04 -7.87 12.19
CA VAL A 172 11.32 -7.56 12.86
C VAL A 172 12.31 -6.88 11.91
N SER A 173 12.43 -7.35 10.66
CA SER A 173 13.35 -6.71 9.70
C SER A 173 12.84 -5.33 9.26
N ALA A 174 11.53 -5.13 9.16
CA ALA A 174 10.94 -3.83 8.88
C ALA A 174 11.17 -2.82 10.03
N THR A 175 10.89 -3.22 11.27
CA THR A 175 11.07 -2.36 12.45
C THR A 175 12.54 -2.06 12.71
N SER A 176 13.43 -3.04 12.48
CA SER A 176 14.88 -2.85 12.58
C SER A 176 15.37 -1.82 11.56
N TYR A 177 14.91 -1.91 10.30
CA TYR A 177 15.21 -0.91 9.27
C TYR A 177 14.68 0.49 9.65
N TRP A 178 13.45 0.57 10.16
CA TRP A 178 12.77 1.83 10.48
C TRP A 178 13.41 2.62 11.63
N ASN A 179 13.92 1.91 12.63
CA ASN A 179 14.43 2.48 13.88
C ASN A 179 15.96 2.66 13.90
N GLU A 180 16.64 2.32 12.81
CA GLU A 180 18.09 2.47 12.74
C GLU A 180 18.49 3.96 12.72
N PRO A 181 19.58 4.38 13.41
CA PRO A 181 19.94 5.80 13.55
C PRO A 181 20.01 6.59 12.23
N THR A 182 20.59 6.03 11.17
CA THR A 182 20.66 6.76 9.89
C THR A 182 19.29 6.86 9.21
N THR A 183 18.41 5.87 9.40
CA THR A 183 17.04 5.93 8.89
C THR A 183 16.26 7.03 9.63
N LEU A 184 16.45 7.16 10.95
CA LEU A 184 15.86 8.23 11.75
C LEU A 184 16.30 9.61 11.25
N GLN A 185 17.59 9.78 10.97
CA GLN A 185 18.11 11.03 10.41
C GLN A 185 17.48 11.37 9.06
N TRP A 186 17.41 10.40 8.14
CA TRP A 186 16.79 10.63 6.81
C TRP A 186 15.30 10.91 6.88
N ARG A 187 14.58 10.29 7.83
CA ARG A 187 13.17 10.59 8.07
C ARG A 187 12.98 12.05 8.49
N GLU A 188 13.80 12.52 9.43
CA GLU A 188 13.79 13.93 9.84
C GLU A 188 14.05 14.86 8.64
N GLU A 189 15.10 14.60 7.86
CA GLU A 189 15.40 15.37 6.64
C GLU A 189 14.26 15.30 5.61
N ARG A 190 13.63 14.14 5.44
CA ARG A 190 12.51 13.94 4.51
C ARG A 190 11.31 14.80 4.89
N THR A 191 11.00 14.97 6.18
CA THR A 191 9.89 15.85 6.60
C THR A 191 10.12 17.32 6.25
N LYS A 192 11.38 17.73 6.03
CA LYS A 192 11.74 19.09 5.59
C LYS A 192 11.57 19.30 4.09
N VAL A 193 11.32 18.25 3.30
CA VAL A 193 11.23 18.30 1.82
C VAL A 193 9.99 17.64 1.24
N ALA A 194 9.21 16.93 2.06
CA ALA A 194 7.95 16.30 1.67
C ALA A 194 6.96 16.21 2.85
N GLY A 195 5.66 16.31 2.54
CA GLY A 195 4.61 15.85 3.45
C GLY A 195 4.49 14.32 3.32
N VAL A 196 4.58 13.58 4.42
CA VAL A 196 4.72 12.11 4.41
C VAL A 196 3.74 11.45 5.35
N ASN A 197 3.17 10.32 4.93
CA ASN A 197 2.51 9.35 5.79
C ASN A 197 3.10 7.96 5.53
N THR A 198 3.56 7.28 6.58
CA THR A 198 4.12 5.93 6.48
C THR A 198 3.42 4.97 7.42
N PHE A 199 3.10 3.79 6.88
CA PHE A 199 2.40 2.71 7.56
C PHE A 199 3.20 1.42 7.48
N LEU A 200 3.08 0.57 8.50
CA LEU A 200 3.48 -0.82 8.45
C LEU A 200 2.24 -1.70 8.41
N VAL A 201 2.14 -2.53 7.36
CA VAL A 201 1.01 -3.43 7.15
C VAL A 201 1.48 -4.88 7.23
N SER A 202 0.87 -5.67 8.11
CA SER A 202 1.19 -7.08 8.27
C SER A 202 0.60 -7.91 7.13
N GLY A 203 1.37 -8.87 6.61
CA GLY A 203 0.94 -9.82 5.60
C GLY A 203 0.94 -11.26 6.08
N LEU A 204 0.21 -12.11 5.36
CA LEU A 204 0.26 -13.56 5.51
C LEU A 204 0.19 -14.21 4.13
N LEU A 205 1.33 -14.67 3.63
CA LEU A 205 1.46 -15.27 2.31
C LEU A 205 1.88 -16.73 2.44
N ARG A 206 1.06 -17.64 1.94
CA ARG A 206 1.35 -19.07 1.91
C ARG A 206 1.72 -19.46 0.49
N LYS A 207 2.61 -20.45 0.32
CA LYS A 207 2.75 -21.11 -0.97
C LYS A 207 1.40 -21.76 -1.31
N ALA A 208 0.94 -21.55 -2.54
CA ALA A 208 -0.21 -22.25 -3.08
C ALA A 208 0.06 -23.76 -3.14
#